data_AF-G7KTZ4-F1
#
_entry.id   AF-G7KTZ4-F1
#
_cell.length_a   1.000
_cell.length_b   1.000
_cell.length_c   1.000
_cell.angle_alpha   90.00
_cell.angle_beta   90.00
_cell.angle_gamma   90.00
#
_symmetry.space_group_name_H-M   'P 1'
#
loop_
_entity.id
_entity.type
_entity.pdbx_description
1 polymer ?
#
loop_
_entity_poly.entity_id
_entity_poly.type
_entity_poly.pdbx_seq_one_letter_code
_entity_poly.pdbx_strand_id
1 'polypeptide(L)'
;MWGFSILMLSNCEQLMEDTDPGVSTSTSTAPAVSSSSTSASAAVVASSSGTTSTVSTSVAATPKLPSEITGKTVEEIIKEWNAELQERTGKFRKQANAIAEWDRRILQNRDVLLRLEIEVAKVVETQSSLERQLELIETHQQEVDKALQSVEEEAERIYKDERGLLLDDEAASTRDAMYEQSELIERELEQMTEQIKSIIHSLNSNQGGEVEAPDGMTPLDAVVRILNNQLTSLMWIDEKAEEFSSRIQKLSNQGSASDRQLMGPGSWMW
;
A
#
# COMPACT_ATOMS: atom_id res chain seq x y z
N MET A 1 5.85 9.15 -22.76
CA MET A 1 5.42 8.81 -21.40
C MET A 1 6.59 8.42 -20.48
N TRP A 2 7.68 7.81 -20.99
CA TRP A 2 8.84 7.41 -20.18
C TRP A 2 9.68 8.56 -19.57
N GLY A 3 9.67 9.76 -20.17
CA GLY A 3 10.39 10.92 -19.61
C GLY A 3 9.72 11.58 -18.39
N PHE A 4 8.42 11.33 -18.17
CA PHE A 4 7.68 11.96 -17.06
C PHE A 4 7.94 11.23 -15.72
N SER A 5 8.19 9.92 -15.76
CA SER A 5 8.57 9.13 -14.58
C SER A 5 9.99 9.44 -14.10
N ILE A 6 10.92 9.73 -15.01
CA ILE A 6 12.30 10.12 -14.67
C ILE A 6 12.33 11.51 -14.01
N LEU A 7 11.49 12.45 -14.46
CA LEU A 7 11.35 13.77 -13.84
C LEU A 7 10.69 13.72 -12.45
N MET A 8 9.75 12.78 -12.22
CA MET A 8 9.14 12.58 -10.90
C MET A 8 10.11 11.93 -9.89
N LEU A 9 10.94 10.98 -10.32
CA LEU A 9 11.97 10.38 -9.45
C LEU A 9 13.09 11.38 -9.11
N SER A 10 13.57 12.15 -10.09
CA SER A 10 14.60 13.16 -9.85
C SER A 10 14.14 14.27 -8.91
N ASN A 11 12.84 14.59 -8.89
CA ASN A 11 12.27 15.59 -7.98
C ASN A 11 12.04 15.04 -6.55
N CYS A 12 11.89 13.72 -6.40
CA CYS A 12 11.87 13.04 -5.10
C CYS A 12 13.26 12.91 -4.49
N GLU A 13 14.29 12.69 -5.31
CA GLU A 13 15.69 12.61 -4.87
C GLU A 13 16.22 14.00 -4.44
N GLN A 14 15.86 15.06 -5.18
CA GLN A 14 16.23 16.44 -4.84
C GLN A 14 15.62 16.94 -3.52
N LEU A 15 14.46 16.39 -3.11
CA LEU A 15 13.81 16.74 -1.83
C LEU A 15 14.42 16.01 -0.62
N MET A 16 15.33 15.06 -0.85
CA MET A 16 15.95 14.25 0.21
C MET A 16 17.41 14.63 0.49
N GLU A 17 18.05 15.40 -0.40
CA GLU A 17 19.43 15.89 -0.26
C GLU A 17 19.59 17.22 0.50
N ASP A 18 18.51 17.96 0.77
CA ASP A 18 18.57 19.26 1.48
C ASP A 18 18.60 19.15 3.02
N THR A 19 18.91 17.99 3.59
CA THR A 19 19.01 17.81 5.05
C THR A 19 20.36 17.24 5.48
N ASP A 20 21.33 18.14 5.64
CA ASP A 20 22.64 17.88 6.26
C ASP A 20 22.48 17.52 7.77
N PRO A 21 23.34 16.66 8.36
CA PRO A 21 23.14 16.15 9.71
C PRO A 21 23.83 17.03 10.76
N GLY A 22 23.02 17.74 11.56
CA GLY A 22 23.47 18.47 12.74
C GLY A 22 22.97 17.82 14.03
N VAL A 23 23.89 17.19 14.78
CA VAL A 23 23.69 16.66 16.13
C VAL A 23 22.97 17.67 17.05
N SER A 24 21.92 17.22 17.75
CA SER A 24 21.57 17.70 19.10
C SER A 24 20.57 16.77 19.78
N THR A 25 21.08 16.05 20.77
CA THR A 25 20.36 15.27 21.76
C THR A 25 19.38 16.15 22.54
N SER A 26 18.09 15.79 22.61
CA SER A 26 17.16 16.31 23.63
C SER A 26 15.91 15.43 23.77
N THR A 27 15.91 14.68 24.86
CA THR A 27 14.82 14.18 25.70
C THR A 27 13.36 14.54 25.34
N SER A 28 12.57 13.47 25.18
CA SER A 28 11.15 13.29 25.53
C SER A 28 10.38 14.49 26.08
N THR A 29 9.37 14.93 25.34
CA THR A 29 8.21 15.65 25.87
C THR A 29 6.92 15.10 25.24
N ALA A 30 5.98 14.70 26.10
CA ALA A 30 4.63 14.25 25.76
C ALA A 30 3.72 15.46 25.43
N PRO A 31 2.61 15.27 24.68
CA PRO A 31 1.78 16.38 24.23
C PRO A 31 0.86 16.88 25.35
N ALA A 32 0.82 18.20 25.50
CA ALA A 32 -0.13 18.90 26.36
C ALA A 32 -1.46 19.11 25.62
N VAL A 33 -2.54 18.55 26.19
CA VAL A 33 -3.92 18.88 25.82
C VAL A 33 -4.30 20.22 26.45
N SER A 34 -4.66 21.18 25.60
CA SER A 34 -5.29 22.43 26.03
C SER A 34 -6.76 22.17 26.32
N SER A 35 -7.17 22.39 27.57
CA SER A 35 -8.57 22.61 27.90
C SER A 35 -8.68 23.78 28.89
N SER A 36 -9.41 24.79 28.44
CA SER A 36 -9.79 25.98 29.17
C SER A 36 -10.90 25.67 30.16
N SER A 37 -10.73 26.03 31.43
CA SER A 37 -11.83 26.48 32.28
C SER A 37 -11.34 27.11 33.58
N THR A 38 -11.61 28.42 33.69
CA THR A 38 -12.23 29.09 34.84
C THR A 38 -11.68 28.85 36.25
N SER A 39 -10.97 29.88 36.71
CA SER A 39 -10.96 30.51 38.04
C SER A 39 -11.76 29.85 39.16
N ALA A 40 -11.04 29.40 40.19
CA ALA A 40 -11.52 29.32 41.56
C ALA A 40 -10.41 29.84 42.50
N SER A 41 -10.78 30.82 43.31
CA SER A 41 -9.92 31.56 44.23
C SER A 41 -9.39 30.67 45.36
N ALA A 42 -8.09 30.75 45.65
CA ALA A 42 -7.49 30.25 46.88
C ALA A 42 -6.86 31.42 47.64
N ALA A 43 -7.23 31.51 48.92
CA ALA A 43 -6.76 32.49 49.88
C ALA A 43 -5.27 32.33 50.17
N VAL A 44 -4.53 33.43 50.14
CA VAL A 44 -3.18 33.54 50.68
C VAL A 44 -3.24 34.13 52.08
N VAL A 45 -2.83 33.36 53.07
CA VAL A 45 -2.42 33.87 54.39
C VAL A 45 -0.91 33.62 54.46
N ALA A 46 -0.13 34.69 54.32
CA ALA A 46 1.29 34.70 54.65
C ALA A 46 1.51 35.79 55.69
N SER A 47 1.90 35.35 56.89
CA SER A 47 2.35 36.19 57.99
C SER A 47 3.68 36.85 57.66
N SER A 48 3.79 38.16 57.88
CA SER A 48 5.07 38.80 58.19
C SER A 48 4.83 40.02 59.09
N SER A 49 5.40 39.95 60.29
CA SER A 49 5.48 41.01 61.30
C SER A 49 6.11 42.29 60.75
N GLY A 50 5.63 43.45 61.23
CA GLY A 50 6.35 44.72 61.10
C GLY A 50 5.52 45.97 61.43
N THR A 51 5.46 46.32 62.71
CA THR A 51 5.65 47.70 63.24
C THR A 51 4.63 48.81 62.91
N THR A 52 3.76 49.05 63.90
CA THR A 52 3.25 50.32 64.45
C THR A 52 2.70 51.46 63.58
N SER A 53 1.44 51.81 63.93
CA SER A 53 0.93 53.15 64.28
C SER A 53 -0.02 53.87 63.31
N THR A 54 -1.10 54.33 63.97
CA THR A 54 -1.94 55.53 63.77
C THR A 54 -3.11 55.51 62.77
N VAL A 55 -4.30 55.34 63.37
CA VAL A 55 -5.53 56.16 63.27
C VAL A 55 -6.01 56.58 61.88
N SER A 56 -7.22 56.12 61.51
CA SER A 56 -8.38 57.00 61.23
C SER A 56 -9.65 56.18 60.98
N THR A 57 -10.70 56.51 61.73
CA THR A 57 -12.08 56.04 61.57
C THR A 57 -12.69 56.55 60.25
N SER A 58 -13.17 55.65 59.40
CA SER A 58 -14.20 55.98 58.40
C SER A 58 -15.25 54.87 58.37
N VAL A 59 -16.50 55.30 58.57
CA VAL A 59 -17.71 54.49 58.48
C VAL A 59 -18.07 54.34 56.99
N ALA A 60 -18.67 53.19 56.67
CA ALA A 60 -19.36 52.85 55.41
C ALA A 60 -18.52 52.15 54.32
N ALA A 61 -18.63 50.83 54.25
CA ALA A 61 -19.48 50.16 53.27
C ALA A 61 -19.43 48.64 53.53
N THR A 62 -20.58 48.05 53.88
CA THR A 62 -20.77 46.60 53.83
C THR A 62 -20.57 46.12 52.40
N PRO A 63 -19.80 45.05 52.14
CA PRO A 63 -19.71 44.46 50.79
C PRO A 63 -21.10 43.96 50.40
N LYS A 64 -21.68 44.52 49.33
CA LYS A 64 -22.92 44.02 48.73
C LYS A 64 -22.63 42.64 48.15
N LEU A 65 -23.11 41.62 48.85
CA LEU A 65 -23.16 40.23 48.37
C LEU A 65 -23.99 40.18 47.06
N PRO A 66 -23.64 39.30 46.11
CA PRO A 66 -24.36 39.19 44.84
C PRO A 66 -25.86 38.99 45.09
N SER A 67 -26.67 39.80 44.41
CA SER A 67 -28.09 40.06 44.69
C SER A 67 -29.05 38.89 44.42
N GLU A 68 -28.56 37.66 44.31
CA GLU A 68 -29.37 36.45 44.17
C GLU A 68 -29.72 35.80 45.53
N ILE A 69 -29.08 36.28 46.60
CA ILE A 69 -29.21 35.79 47.98
C ILE A 69 -30.18 36.62 48.83
N THR A 70 -30.54 37.83 48.40
CA THR A 70 -31.36 38.74 49.22
C THR A 70 -32.85 38.48 48.98
N GLY A 71 -33.43 37.60 49.82
CA GLY A 71 -34.86 37.27 49.80
C GLY A 71 -35.17 35.77 49.90
N LYS A 72 -34.16 34.89 49.74
CA LYS A 72 -34.27 33.43 49.88
C LYS A 72 -33.81 33.00 51.26
N THR A 73 -34.46 31.99 51.85
CA THR A 73 -33.99 31.43 53.12
C THR A 73 -32.68 30.65 52.89
N VAL A 74 -31.82 30.53 53.91
CA VAL A 74 -30.57 29.75 53.82
C VAL A 74 -30.83 28.32 53.31
N GLU A 75 -31.96 27.75 53.68
CA GLU A 75 -32.39 26.42 53.26
C GLU A 75 -32.71 26.34 51.74
N GLU A 76 -33.25 27.42 51.18
CA GLU A 76 -33.55 27.53 49.75
C GLU A 76 -32.25 27.66 48.91
N ILE A 77 -31.24 28.38 49.43
CA ILE A 77 -29.90 28.47 48.82
C ILE A 77 -29.20 27.11 48.82
N ILE A 78 -29.28 26.36 49.93
CA ILE A 78 -28.71 25.01 50.03
C ILE A 78 -29.38 24.06 49.03
N LYS A 79 -30.71 24.15 48.86
CA LYS A 79 -31.43 23.35 47.86
C LYS A 79 -31.00 23.68 46.44
N GLU A 80 -30.86 24.96 46.10
CA GLU A 80 -30.38 25.41 44.78
C GLU A 80 -28.96 24.89 44.48
N TRP A 81 -28.02 25.06 45.42
CA TRP A 81 -26.64 24.57 45.24
C TRP A 81 -26.58 23.05 45.12
N ASN A 82 -27.42 22.31 45.85
CA ASN A 82 -27.48 20.85 45.73
C ASN A 82 -28.04 20.44 44.36
N ALA A 83 -29.09 21.10 43.89
CA ALA A 83 -29.64 20.87 42.54
C ALA A 83 -28.61 21.18 41.45
N GLU A 84 -27.92 22.32 41.53
CA GLU A 84 -26.88 22.71 40.58
C GLU A 84 -25.67 21.75 40.61
N LEU A 85 -25.28 21.29 41.81
CA LEU A 85 -24.22 20.29 41.98
C LEU A 85 -24.62 18.94 41.37
N GLN A 86 -25.84 18.48 41.59
CA GLN A 86 -26.36 17.26 40.98
C GLN A 86 -26.43 17.38 39.46
N GLU A 87 -26.87 18.53 38.93
CA GLU A 87 -26.90 18.78 37.49
C GLU A 87 -25.49 18.77 36.88
N ARG A 88 -24.53 19.49 37.48
CA ARG A 88 -23.14 19.50 37.01
C ARG A 88 -22.48 18.13 37.12
N THR A 89 -22.74 17.38 38.19
CA THR A 89 -22.26 16.01 38.34
C THR A 89 -22.81 15.10 37.25
N GLY A 90 -24.09 15.27 36.90
CA GLY A 90 -24.71 14.55 35.79
C GLY A 90 -24.09 14.88 34.43
N LYS A 91 -23.84 16.17 34.14
CA LYS A 91 -23.15 16.61 32.91
C LYS A 91 -21.72 16.10 32.85
N PHE A 92 -20.98 16.19 33.96
CA PHE A 92 -19.61 15.68 34.05
C PHE A 92 -19.55 14.18 33.79
N ARG A 93 -20.46 13.39 34.37
CA ARG A 93 -20.53 11.94 34.11
C ARG A 93 -20.80 11.63 32.63
N LYS A 94 -21.69 12.39 31.98
CA LYS A 94 -21.95 12.24 30.53
C LYS A 94 -20.70 12.57 29.69
N GLN A 95 -19.99 13.64 30.03
CA GLN A 95 -18.75 14.01 29.36
C GLN A 95 -17.65 12.96 29.57
N ALA A 96 -17.48 12.47 30.80
CA ALA A 96 -16.51 11.40 31.11
C ALA A 96 -16.80 10.12 30.30
N ASN A 97 -18.08 9.75 30.16
CA ASN A 97 -18.47 8.61 29.31
C ASN A 97 -18.18 8.87 27.83
N ALA A 98 -18.49 10.05 27.31
CA ALA A 98 -18.19 10.41 25.92
C ALA A 98 -16.68 10.39 25.63
N ILE A 99 -15.87 10.91 26.57
CA ILE A 99 -14.40 10.86 26.48
C ILE A 99 -13.91 9.42 26.49
N ALA A 100 -14.44 8.56 27.37
CA ALA A 100 -14.08 7.14 27.40
C ALA A 100 -14.42 6.43 26.08
N GLU A 101 -15.56 6.75 25.46
CA GLU A 101 -15.92 6.21 24.15
C GLU A 101 -15.01 6.72 23.02
N TRP A 102 -14.57 7.98 23.08
CA TRP A 102 -13.61 8.54 22.12
C TRP A 102 -12.23 7.90 22.29
N ASP A 103 -11.77 7.70 23.53
CA ASP A 103 -10.52 7.02 23.82
C ASP A 103 -10.51 5.60 23.26
N ARG A 104 -11.61 4.85 23.45
CA ARG A 104 -11.77 3.52 22.84
C ARG A 104 -11.65 3.55 21.31
N ARG A 105 -12.23 4.56 20.65
CA ARG A 105 -12.12 4.72 19.19
C ARG A 105 -10.71 5.08 18.74
N ILE A 106 -10.00 5.93 19.50
CA ILE A 106 -8.61 6.29 19.22
C ILE A 106 -7.72 5.05 19.28
N LEU A 107 -7.89 4.20 20.31
CA LEU A 107 -7.13 2.95 20.42
C LEU A 107 -7.42 2.00 19.25
N GLN A 108 -8.68 1.86 18.83
CA GLN A 108 -9.03 1.05 17.65
C GLN A 108 -8.41 1.58 16.36
N ASN A 109 -8.44 2.90 16.15
CA ASN A 109 -7.82 3.52 14.99
C ASN A 109 -6.30 3.34 15.01
N ARG A 110 -5.67 3.43 16.19
CA ARG A 110 -4.25 3.11 16.36
C ARG A 110 -3.94 1.67 15.95
N ASP A 111 -4.74 0.70 16.37
CA ASP A 111 -4.52 -0.71 16.00
C ASP A 111 -4.70 -0.97 14.50
N VAL A 112 -5.58 -0.21 13.83
CA VAL A 112 -5.70 -0.22 12.35
C VAL A 112 -4.47 0.42 11.70
N LEU A 113 -4.02 1.57 12.22
CA LEU A 113 -2.85 2.29 11.71
C LEU A 113 -1.57 1.42 11.79
N LEU A 114 -1.36 0.75 12.92
CA LEU A 114 -0.21 -0.14 13.11
C LEU A 114 -0.24 -1.35 12.14
N ARG A 115 -1.42 -1.90 11.86
CA ARG A 115 -1.55 -2.96 10.85
C ARG A 115 -1.24 -2.45 9.45
N LEU A 116 -1.74 -1.27 9.12
CA LEU A 116 -1.47 -0.63 7.82
C LEU A 116 0.02 -0.31 7.66
N GLU A 117 0.70 0.13 8.71
CA GLU A 117 2.15 0.36 8.72
C GLU A 117 2.92 -0.94 8.38
N ILE A 118 2.55 -2.07 8.99
CA ILE A 118 3.14 -3.37 8.70
C ILE A 118 2.87 -3.80 7.24
N GLU A 119 1.65 -3.61 6.75
CA GLU A 119 1.30 -3.93 5.37
C GLU A 119 2.07 -3.07 4.36
N VAL A 120 2.20 -1.76 4.62
CA VAL A 120 3.00 -0.85 3.79
C VAL A 120 4.47 -1.25 3.78
N ALA A 121 5.04 -1.59 4.95
CA ALA A 121 6.42 -2.06 5.02
C ALA A 121 6.63 -3.33 4.17
N LYS A 122 5.68 -4.28 4.21
CA LYS A 122 5.70 -5.47 3.36
C LYS A 122 5.60 -5.12 1.87
N VAL A 123 4.73 -4.19 1.49
CA VAL A 123 4.61 -3.75 0.09
C VAL A 123 5.91 -3.12 -0.40
N VAL A 124 6.54 -2.28 0.41
CA VAL A 124 7.85 -1.67 0.08
C VAL A 124 8.93 -2.74 -0.09
N GLU A 125 8.99 -3.75 0.78
CA GLU A 125 9.92 -4.87 0.63
C GLU A 125 9.67 -5.62 -0.69
N THR A 126 8.41 -5.91 -1.02
CA THR A 126 8.07 -6.58 -2.28
C THR A 126 8.41 -5.72 -3.51
N GLN A 127 8.21 -4.41 -3.42
CA GLN A 127 8.57 -3.48 -4.49
C GLN A 127 10.09 -3.46 -4.71
N SER A 128 10.87 -3.33 -3.63
CA SER A 128 12.33 -3.37 -3.71
C SER A 128 12.84 -4.71 -4.27
N SER A 129 12.21 -5.83 -3.90
CA SER A 129 12.51 -7.13 -4.50
C SER A 129 12.22 -7.17 -6.01
N LEU A 130 11.11 -6.58 -6.46
CA LEU A 130 10.77 -6.51 -7.87
C LEU A 130 11.73 -5.62 -8.65
N GLU A 131 12.10 -4.46 -8.10
CA GLU A 131 13.09 -3.55 -8.69
C GLU A 131 14.42 -4.27 -8.90
N ARG A 132 14.90 -5.01 -7.90
CA ARG A 132 16.12 -5.83 -8.03
C ARG A 132 15.98 -6.92 -9.09
N GLN A 133 14.82 -7.55 -9.22
CA GLN A 133 14.57 -8.55 -10.27
C GLN A 133 14.55 -7.92 -11.66
N LEU A 134 13.98 -6.72 -11.81
CA LEU A 134 13.98 -5.98 -13.07
C LEU A 134 15.38 -5.54 -13.46
N GLU A 135 16.19 -5.05 -12.51
CA GLU A 135 17.60 -4.74 -12.75
C GLU A 135 18.38 -5.98 -13.20
N LEU A 136 18.14 -7.15 -12.57
CA LEU A 136 18.75 -8.40 -13.02
C LEU A 136 18.34 -8.76 -14.45
N ILE A 137 17.06 -8.63 -14.80
CA ILE A 137 16.58 -8.89 -16.17
C ILE A 137 17.21 -7.91 -17.15
N GLU A 138 17.33 -6.63 -16.80
CA GLU A 138 17.96 -5.62 -17.64
C GLU A 138 19.45 -5.95 -17.89
N THR A 139 20.20 -6.33 -16.85
CA THR A 139 21.60 -6.75 -17.01
C THR A 139 21.72 -7.99 -17.90
N HIS A 140 20.86 -9.00 -17.71
CA HIS A 140 20.84 -10.17 -18.60
C HIS A 140 20.52 -9.80 -20.04
N GLN A 141 19.57 -8.88 -20.28
CA GLN A 141 19.24 -8.43 -21.63
C GLN A 141 20.46 -7.74 -22.28
N GLN A 142 21.15 -6.85 -21.55
CA GLN A 142 22.35 -6.18 -22.05
C GLN A 142 23.49 -7.17 -22.35
N GLU A 143 23.67 -8.21 -21.52
CA GLU A 143 24.66 -9.26 -21.75
C GLU A 143 24.34 -10.09 -23.00
N VAL A 144 23.07 -10.46 -23.19
CA VAL A 144 22.60 -11.17 -24.38
C VAL A 144 22.78 -10.32 -25.64
N ASP A 145 22.40 -9.04 -25.59
CA ASP A 145 22.57 -8.11 -26.73
C ASP A 145 24.05 -7.98 -27.13
N LYS A 146 24.95 -7.88 -26.13
CA LYS A 146 26.40 -7.83 -26.37
C LYS A 146 26.95 -9.14 -26.93
N ALA A 147 26.46 -10.28 -26.43
CA ALA A 147 26.86 -11.58 -26.96
C ALA A 147 26.39 -11.76 -28.41
N LEU A 148 25.16 -11.34 -28.73
CA LEU A 148 24.62 -11.34 -30.08
C LEU A 148 25.44 -10.45 -31.02
N GLN A 149 25.74 -9.20 -30.64
CA GLN A 149 26.60 -8.32 -31.43
C GLN A 149 27.97 -8.95 -31.72
N SER A 150 28.58 -9.61 -30.73
CA SER A 150 29.85 -10.31 -30.92
C SER A 150 29.74 -11.48 -31.91
N VAL A 151 28.63 -12.22 -31.89
CA VAL A 151 28.38 -13.33 -32.83
C VAL A 151 28.10 -12.79 -34.23
N GLU A 152 27.33 -11.71 -34.35
CA GLU A 152 27.04 -11.03 -35.61
C GLU A 152 28.32 -10.48 -36.27
N GLU A 153 29.18 -9.83 -35.50
CA GLU A 153 30.48 -9.34 -36.00
C GLU A 153 31.38 -10.48 -36.50
N GLU A 154 31.39 -11.61 -35.79
CA GLU A 154 32.18 -12.78 -36.19
C GLU A 154 31.58 -13.46 -37.43
N ALA A 155 30.25 -13.58 -37.50
CA ALA A 155 29.55 -14.09 -38.67
C ALA A 155 29.79 -13.19 -39.89
N GLU A 156 29.75 -11.87 -39.74
CA GLU A 156 30.04 -10.93 -40.83
C GLU A 156 31.51 -11.01 -41.27
N ARG A 157 32.45 -11.24 -40.34
CA ARG A 157 33.86 -11.51 -40.67
C ARG A 157 34.01 -12.78 -41.51
N ILE A 158 33.43 -13.90 -41.08
CA ILE A 158 33.47 -15.18 -41.79
C ILE A 158 32.84 -15.02 -43.17
N TYR A 159 31.67 -14.37 -43.25
CA TYR A 159 31.01 -14.10 -44.52
C TYR A 159 31.92 -13.30 -45.46
N LYS A 160 32.55 -12.22 -45.00
CA LYS A 160 33.48 -11.42 -45.83
C LYS A 160 34.67 -12.23 -46.34
N ASP A 161 35.19 -13.16 -45.55
CA ASP A 161 36.32 -14.02 -45.91
C ASP A 161 35.91 -15.09 -46.94
N GLU A 162 34.75 -15.74 -46.74
CA GLU A 162 34.23 -16.79 -47.63
C GLU A 162 33.49 -16.27 -48.87
N ARG A 163 33.05 -15.00 -48.88
CA ARG A 163 32.31 -14.37 -49.99
C ARG A 163 33.06 -14.42 -51.31
N GLY A 164 34.40 -14.40 -51.29
CA GLY A 164 35.21 -14.57 -52.50
C GLY A 164 35.16 -15.97 -53.11
N LEU A 165 34.84 -17.00 -52.31
CA LEU A 165 34.76 -18.41 -52.69
C LEU A 165 33.33 -18.85 -53.08
N LEU A 166 32.30 -18.23 -52.48
CA LEU A 166 30.89 -18.61 -52.67
C LEU A 166 30.19 -17.92 -53.86
N LEU A 167 30.79 -16.90 -54.46
CA LEU A 167 30.13 -16.06 -55.49
C LEU A 167 29.81 -16.80 -56.80
N ASP A 168 30.33 -18.02 -57.00
CA ASP A 168 30.14 -18.85 -58.20
C ASP A 168 29.24 -20.07 -57.96
N ASP A 169 28.65 -20.23 -56.76
CA ASP A 169 27.79 -21.37 -56.41
C ASP A 169 26.29 -21.01 -56.38
N GLU A 170 25.56 -21.45 -57.41
CA GLU A 170 24.10 -21.30 -57.56
C GLU A 170 23.32 -21.99 -56.41
N ALA A 171 23.86 -23.07 -55.83
CA ALA A 171 23.22 -23.76 -54.71
C ALA A 171 23.26 -22.94 -53.41
N ALA A 172 24.33 -22.18 -53.18
CA ALA A 172 24.42 -21.24 -52.06
C ALA A 172 23.44 -20.08 -52.23
N SER A 173 23.32 -19.51 -53.44
CA SER A 173 22.40 -18.41 -53.73
C SER A 173 20.93 -18.78 -53.54
N THR A 174 20.52 -19.97 -54.01
CA THR A 174 19.14 -20.44 -53.83
C THR A 174 18.79 -20.72 -52.37
N ARG A 175 19.76 -21.22 -51.58
CA ARG A 175 19.59 -21.42 -50.14
C ARG A 175 19.43 -20.09 -49.39
N ASP A 176 20.23 -19.09 -49.72
CA ASP A 176 20.15 -17.76 -49.08
C ASP A 176 18.79 -17.10 -49.36
N ALA A 177 18.26 -17.20 -50.58
CA ALA A 177 16.93 -16.71 -50.93
C ALA A 177 15.80 -17.40 -50.12
N MET A 178 15.93 -18.69 -49.78
CA MET A 178 14.96 -19.39 -48.94
C MET A 178 15.02 -18.96 -47.47
N TYR A 179 16.21 -18.66 -46.94
CA TYR A 179 16.35 -18.12 -45.58
C TYR A 179 15.81 -16.69 -45.48
N GLU A 180 16.07 -15.85 -46.48
CA GLU A 180 15.49 -14.50 -46.56
C GLU A 180 13.95 -14.55 -46.58
N GLN A 181 13.38 -15.48 -47.34
CA GLN A 181 11.93 -15.69 -47.33
C GLN A 181 11.42 -16.17 -45.96
N SER A 182 12.19 -17.00 -45.25
CA SER A 182 11.82 -17.49 -43.91
C SER A 182 11.85 -16.36 -42.88
N GLU A 183 12.83 -15.47 -42.94
CA GLU A 183 12.92 -14.26 -42.11
C GLU A 183 11.73 -13.33 -42.33
N LEU A 184 11.29 -13.14 -43.58
CA LEU A 184 10.09 -12.34 -43.90
C LEU A 184 8.83 -12.92 -43.26
N ILE A 185 8.65 -14.24 -43.31
CA ILE A 185 7.51 -14.92 -42.69
C ILE A 185 7.56 -14.77 -41.17
N GLU A 186 8.73 -14.92 -40.55
CA GLU A 186 8.91 -14.71 -39.11
C GLU A 186 8.54 -13.28 -38.69
N ARG A 187 9.00 -12.28 -39.45
CA ARG A 187 8.66 -10.87 -39.20
C ARG A 187 7.15 -10.61 -39.31
N GLU A 188 6.47 -11.26 -40.25
CA GLU A 188 5.01 -11.20 -40.40
C GLU A 188 4.29 -11.86 -39.22
N LEU A 189 4.77 -13.01 -38.72
CA LEU A 189 4.24 -13.68 -37.53
C LEU A 189 4.43 -12.85 -36.26
N GLU A 190 5.59 -12.21 -36.08
CA GLU A 190 5.87 -11.31 -34.95
C GLU A 190 4.91 -10.11 -34.99
N GLN A 191 4.74 -9.48 -36.16
CA GLN A 191 3.80 -8.39 -36.35
C GLN A 191 2.36 -8.81 -36.05
N MET A 192 1.93 -9.98 -36.51
CA MET A 192 0.61 -10.51 -36.17
C MET A 192 0.47 -10.79 -34.67
N THR A 193 1.53 -11.25 -34.01
CA THR A 193 1.54 -11.47 -32.56
C THR A 193 1.44 -10.14 -31.80
N GLU A 194 2.15 -9.10 -32.21
CA GLU A 194 2.00 -7.75 -31.67
C GLU A 194 0.61 -7.18 -31.93
N GLN A 195 0.05 -7.41 -33.11
CA GLN A 195 -1.33 -7.04 -33.42
C GLN A 195 -2.33 -7.77 -32.52
N ILE A 196 -2.14 -9.06 -32.27
CA ILE A 196 -2.97 -9.82 -31.32
C ILE A 196 -2.78 -9.29 -29.90
N LYS A 197 -1.55 -9.00 -29.47
CA LYS A 197 -1.28 -8.34 -28.17
C LYS A 197 -1.99 -6.99 -28.10
N SER A 198 -1.97 -6.20 -29.16
CA SER A 198 -2.65 -4.90 -29.25
C SER A 198 -4.17 -5.05 -29.22
N ILE A 199 -4.72 -6.04 -29.93
CA ILE A 199 -6.14 -6.39 -29.88
C ILE A 199 -6.52 -6.85 -28.47
N ILE A 200 -5.68 -7.62 -27.79
CA ILE A 200 -5.90 -8.03 -26.39
C ILE A 200 -5.82 -6.83 -25.46
N HIS A 201 -4.86 -5.91 -25.63
CA HIS A 201 -4.78 -4.69 -24.83
C HIS A 201 -5.99 -3.78 -25.08
N SER A 202 -6.42 -3.63 -26.34
CA SER A 202 -7.63 -2.89 -26.69
C SER A 202 -8.87 -3.59 -26.15
N LEU A 203 -8.96 -4.92 -26.23
CA LEU A 203 -10.05 -5.68 -25.65
C LEU A 203 -10.04 -5.58 -24.12
N ASN A 204 -8.90 -5.62 -23.47
CA ASN A 204 -8.78 -5.43 -22.02
C ASN A 204 -9.10 -3.98 -21.62
N SER A 205 -8.76 -3.00 -22.46
CA SER A 205 -9.14 -1.60 -22.26
C SER A 205 -10.63 -1.35 -22.52
N ASN A 206 -11.24 -2.08 -23.46
CA ASN A 206 -12.65 -1.97 -23.84
C ASN A 206 -13.58 -2.82 -22.97
N GLN A 207 -13.08 -3.94 -22.43
CA GLN A 207 -13.77 -4.87 -21.54
C GLN A 207 -13.45 -4.59 -20.06
N GLY A 208 -12.44 -3.75 -19.83
CA GLY A 208 -12.00 -3.22 -18.54
C GLY A 208 -11.90 -1.71 -18.52
N GLY A 209 -12.86 -1.02 -19.15
CA GLY A 209 -13.12 0.43 -19.10
C GLY A 209 -11.98 1.29 -18.55
N GLU A 210 -11.11 1.74 -19.46
CA GLU A 210 -10.18 2.86 -19.34
C GLU A 210 -9.40 3.05 -18.03
N VAL A 211 -8.09 2.83 -18.14
CA VAL A 211 -7.02 3.15 -17.18
C VAL A 211 -6.64 4.65 -17.19
N GLU A 212 -7.36 5.50 -17.93
CA GLU A 212 -7.38 6.94 -17.71
C GLU A 212 -8.73 7.31 -17.10
N ALA A 213 -8.74 8.23 -16.15
CA ALA A 213 -9.96 8.72 -15.54
C ALA A 213 -10.52 9.90 -16.35
N PRO A 214 -11.53 9.71 -17.23
CA PRO A 214 -12.52 10.74 -17.46
C PRO A 214 -13.68 10.49 -16.50
N ASP A 215 -13.84 11.45 -15.61
CA ASP A 215 -15.00 11.78 -14.76
C ASP A 215 -16.34 11.16 -15.24
N GLY A 216 -16.60 9.88 -14.93
CA GLY A 216 -17.79 9.19 -15.49
C GLY A 216 -17.99 7.70 -15.26
N MET A 217 -17.16 6.98 -14.47
CA MET A 217 -17.45 5.57 -14.18
C MET A 217 -18.68 5.45 -13.28
N THR A 218 -19.77 4.88 -13.82
CA THR A 218 -20.90 4.50 -12.96
C THR A 218 -20.45 3.35 -12.06
N PRO A 219 -20.85 3.31 -10.78
CA PRO A 219 -20.46 2.22 -9.86
C PRO A 219 -20.89 0.84 -10.38
N LEU A 220 -21.90 0.78 -11.26
CA LEU A 220 -22.32 -0.42 -11.95
C LEU A 220 -21.24 -0.95 -12.91
N ASP A 221 -20.56 -0.07 -13.64
CA ASP A 221 -19.51 -0.43 -14.60
C ASP A 221 -18.29 -1.03 -13.88
N ALA A 222 -17.92 -0.47 -12.72
CA ALA A 222 -16.91 -1.05 -11.85
C ALA A 222 -17.29 -2.48 -11.38
N VAL A 223 -18.55 -2.69 -10.99
CA VAL A 223 -19.04 -4.00 -10.53
C VAL A 223 -19.03 -5.02 -11.66
N VAL A 224 -19.48 -4.66 -12.85
CA VAL A 224 -19.48 -5.56 -14.02
C VAL A 224 -18.05 -5.97 -14.38
N ARG A 225 -17.09 -5.04 -14.32
CA ARG A 225 -15.67 -5.31 -14.54
C ARG A 225 -15.09 -6.27 -13.50
N ILE A 226 -15.38 -6.03 -12.21
CA ILE A 226 -14.95 -6.91 -11.13
C ILE A 226 -15.53 -8.31 -11.33
N LEU A 227 -16.81 -8.40 -11.66
CA LEU A 227 -17.49 -9.68 -11.85
C LEU A 227 -16.94 -10.44 -13.06
N ASN A 228 -16.64 -9.76 -14.16
CA ASN A 228 -16.00 -10.38 -15.33
C ASN A 228 -14.59 -10.92 -14.99
N ASN A 229 -13.80 -10.16 -14.24
CA ASN A 229 -12.49 -10.61 -13.78
C ASN A 229 -12.60 -11.80 -12.79
N GLN A 230 -13.57 -11.75 -11.89
CA GLN A 230 -13.86 -12.84 -10.96
C GLN A 230 -14.34 -14.10 -11.67
N LEU A 231 -15.19 -13.97 -12.69
CA LEU A 231 -15.66 -15.10 -13.50
C LEU A 231 -14.49 -15.75 -14.25
N THR A 232 -13.64 -14.95 -14.88
CA THR A 232 -12.45 -15.44 -15.57
C THR A 232 -11.49 -16.14 -14.59
N SER A 233 -11.30 -15.56 -13.40
CA SER A 233 -10.47 -16.15 -12.33
C SER A 233 -11.06 -17.48 -11.83
N LEU A 234 -12.39 -17.57 -11.67
CA LEU A 234 -13.08 -18.79 -11.26
C LEU A 234 -13.00 -19.88 -12.32
N MET A 235 -13.19 -19.54 -13.60
CA MET A 235 -13.02 -20.50 -14.71
C MET A 235 -11.59 -21.04 -14.75
N TRP A 236 -10.59 -20.17 -14.55
CA TRP A 236 -9.21 -20.59 -14.46
C TRP A 236 -8.94 -21.52 -13.27
N ILE A 237 -9.52 -21.22 -12.10
CA ILE A 237 -9.41 -22.11 -10.93
C ILE A 237 -10.06 -23.46 -11.19
N ASP A 238 -11.22 -23.49 -11.85
CA ASP A 238 -11.94 -24.73 -12.19
C ASP A 238 -11.12 -25.61 -13.14
N GLU A 239 -10.58 -25.02 -14.21
CA GLU A 239 -9.67 -25.71 -15.14
C GLU A 239 -8.45 -26.29 -14.40
N LYS A 240 -7.83 -25.52 -13.51
CA LYS A 240 -6.68 -25.99 -12.72
C LYS A 240 -7.06 -27.04 -11.68
N ALA A 241 -8.24 -26.97 -11.09
CA ALA A 241 -8.75 -27.99 -10.19
C ALA A 241 -9.01 -29.31 -10.94
N GLU A 242 -9.55 -29.25 -12.15
CA GLU A 242 -9.73 -30.41 -13.02
C GLU A 242 -8.38 -31.00 -13.46
N GLU A 243 -7.40 -30.16 -13.81
CA GLU A 243 -6.04 -30.60 -14.11
C GLU A 243 -5.41 -31.33 -12.91
N PHE A 244 -5.56 -30.79 -11.70
CA PHE A 244 -5.05 -31.38 -10.48
C PHE A 244 -5.77 -32.71 -10.14
N SER A 245 -7.09 -32.75 -10.30
CA SER A 245 -7.90 -33.97 -10.14
C SER A 245 -7.46 -35.06 -11.12
N SER A 246 -7.26 -34.71 -12.39
CA SER A 246 -6.74 -35.63 -13.42
C SER A 246 -5.34 -36.16 -13.05
N ARG A 247 -4.45 -35.28 -12.55
CA ARG A 247 -3.11 -35.68 -12.08
C ARG A 247 -3.20 -36.64 -10.88
N ILE A 248 -4.09 -36.39 -9.91
CA ILE A 248 -4.32 -37.30 -8.78
C ILE A 248 -4.86 -38.65 -9.27
N GLN A 249 -5.83 -38.66 -10.18
CA GLN A 249 -6.39 -39.90 -10.71
C GLN A 249 -5.34 -40.72 -11.47
N LYS A 250 -4.48 -40.06 -12.26
CA LYS A 250 -3.34 -40.70 -12.93
C LYS A 250 -2.38 -41.32 -11.91
N LEU A 251 -2.02 -40.60 -10.84
CA LEU A 251 -1.16 -41.12 -9.78
C LEU A 251 -1.81 -42.27 -9.01
N SER A 252 -3.11 -42.20 -8.73
CA SER A 252 -3.87 -43.28 -8.09
C SER A 252 -3.93 -44.54 -8.96
N ASN A 253 -4.17 -44.39 -10.26
CA ASN A 253 -4.14 -45.51 -11.20
C ASN A 253 -2.72 -46.08 -11.38
N GLN A 254 -1.68 -45.23 -11.41
CA GLN A 254 -0.29 -45.69 -11.44
C GLN A 254 0.11 -46.41 -10.15
N GLY A 255 -0.29 -45.90 -8.98
CA GLY A 255 -0.09 -46.58 -7.69
C GLY A 255 -0.80 -47.93 -7.66
N SER A 256 -2.03 -48.01 -8.17
CA SER A 256 -2.79 -49.26 -8.28
C SER A 256 -2.19 -50.23 -9.30
N ALA A 257 -1.57 -49.72 -10.37
CA ALA A 257 -0.86 -50.52 -11.37
C ALA A 257 0.47 -51.07 -10.83
N SER A 258 1.22 -50.26 -10.07
CA SER A 258 2.44 -50.67 -9.37
C SER A 258 2.15 -51.70 -8.28
N ASP A 259 1.04 -51.54 -7.54
CA ASP A 259 0.58 -52.51 -6.53
C ASP A 259 0.10 -53.82 -7.17
N ARG A 260 -0.57 -53.75 -8.34
CA ARG A 260 -0.89 -54.94 -9.17
C ARG A 260 0.34 -55.63 -9.77
N GLN A 261 1.40 -54.89 -10.08
CA GLN A 261 2.67 -55.48 -10.54
C GLN A 261 3.40 -56.21 -9.41
N LEU A 262 3.26 -55.75 -8.16
CA LEU A 262 3.74 -56.46 -6.98
C LEU A 262 2.88 -57.70 -6.63
N MET A 263 1.60 -57.70 -7.02
CA MET A 263 0.61 -58.75 -6.68
C MET A 263 0.14 -59.59 -7.90
N GLY A 264 0.86 -59.58 -9.01
CA GLY A 264 0.58 -60.41 -10.19
C GLY A 264 0.92 -61.88 -9.95
N PRO A 265 0.08 -62.85 -10.40
CA PRO A 265 0.26 -64.25 -10.07
C PRO A 265 1.41 -64.88 -10.87
N GLY A 266 2.49 -65.25 -10.18
CA GLY A 266 3.47 -66.22 -10.68
C GLY A 266 4.93 -65.77 -10.64
N SER A 267 5.54 -65.82 -9.45
CA SER A 267 6.96 -66.18 -9.32
C SER A 267 7.23 -66.84 -7.98
N TRP A 268 6.41 -67.85 -7.66
CA TRP A 268 6.72 -68.87 -6.66
C TRP A 268 6.35 -70.22 -7.26
N MET A 269 7.16 -70.72 -8.20
CA MET A 269 7.30 -72.16 -8.45
C MET A 269 8.48 -72.40 -9.41
N TRP A 270 9.46 -73.14 -8.85
CA TRP A 270 10.74 -73.64 -9.40
C TRP A 270 11.91 -72.65 -9.41
#